data_AF-A0A2J8T444-F1
#
_entry.id   AF-A0A2J8T444-F1
#
_cell.length_a   1.000
_cell.length_b   1.000
_cell.length_c   1.000
_cell.angle_alpha   90.00
_cell.angle_beta   90.00
_cell.angle_gamma   90.00
#
_symmetry.space_group_name_H-M   'P 1'
#
loop_
_entity.id
_entity.type
_entity.pdbx_description
1 polymer ?
#
loop_
_entity_poly.entity_id
_entity_poly.type
_entity_poly.pdbx_seq_one_letter_code
_entity_poly.pdbx_strand_id
1 'polypeptide(L)'
;RSRGPRPELAPEQFVIYRVGLIPSQYYGVLGNKDLEGFKTLTFLAVMLIVLNSTLKSFDQFTCNLLYVSWRKDLTEHLHRLYFRGRVYYTLNVLRDDIDNPDQRISQDVERFCRQLSSMASKLIISPFTLVYYTYQCFQSTGWLGPVSIFGYFILGTMVNKTLMGPIVTKLVHQEKLEGDFRFKHMQIRVNAEPAAFYSRHQHL
;
A
#
# COMPACT_ATOMS: atom_id res chain seq x y z
N ARG A 1 16.16 40.89 5.70
CA ARG A 1 16.11 39.46 5.33
C ARG A 1 14.63 39.09 5.19
N SER A 2 14.12 39.10 3.97
CA SER A 2 12.68 39.02 3.67
C SER A 2 12.11 37.67 4.12
N ARG A 3 11.07 37.71 4.98
CA ARG A 3 10.22 36.56 5.26
C ARG A 3 9.37 36.33 4.02
N GLY A 4 9.76 35.39 3.17
CA GLY A 4 8.90 34.89 2.09
C GLY A 4 7.59 34.31 2.64
N PRO A 5 6.54 34.23 1.81
CA PRO A 5 5.22 33.75 2.23
C PRO A 5 5.37 32.36 2.87
N ARG A 6 4.84 32.22 4.09
CA ARG A 6 4.92 30.95 4.84
C ARG A 6 4.01 29.94 4.16
N PRO A 7 4.49 28.72 3.88
CA PRO A 7 3.63 27.66 3.40
C PRO A 7 2.64 27.28 4.51
N GLU A 8 1.35 27.52 4.30
CA GLU A 8 0.31 26.88 5.11
C GLU A 8 0.11 25.45 4.61
N LEU A 9 1.10 24.60 4.90
CA LEU A 9 1.07 23.18 4.55
C LEU A 9 -0.23 22.53 5.07
N ALA A 10 -0.73 21.51 4.35
CA ALA A 10 -1.75 20.62 4.90
C ALA A 10 -1.37 20.21 6.33
N PRO A 11 -2.30 20.19 7.30
CA PRO A 11 -1.97 20.21 8.73
C PRO A 11 -1.00 19.09 9.15
N GLU A 12 -1.13 17.90 8.56
CA GLU A 12 -0.19 16.78 8.79
C GLU A 12 1.23 17.06 8.24
N GLN A 13 1.34 17.59 7.03
CA GLN A 13 2.61 17.94 6.38
C GLN A 13 3.27 19.13 7.07
N PHE A 14 2.47 20.07 7.57
CA PHE A 14 2.95 21.19 8.39
C PHE A 14 3.60 20.69 9.68
N VAL A 15 2.96 19.76 10.37
CA VAL A 15 3.47 19.16 11.61
C VAL A 15 4.75 18.39 11.32
N ILE A 16 4.80 17.58 10.26
CA ILE A 16 6.02 16.83 9.88
C ILE A 16 7.17 17.78 9.53
N TYR A 17 6.91 18.82 8.73
CA TYR A 17 7.91 19.82 8.37
C TYR A 17 8.45 20.56 9.59
N ARG A 18 7.55 20.99 10.49
CA ARG A 18 7.94 21.64 11.75
C ARG A 18 8.79 20.72 12.60
N VAL A 19 8.42 19.44 12.73
CA VAL A 19 9.22 18.45 13.43
C VAL A 19 10.61 18.29 12.80
N GLY A 20 10.70 18.31 11.46
CA GLY A 20 11.97 18.24 10.74
C GLY A 20 12.89 19.46 10.93
N LEU A 21 12.36 20.63 11.26
CA LEU A 21 13.14 21.84 11.53
C LEU A 21 13.66 21.97 12.96
N ILE A 22 13.05 21.24 13.90
CA ILE A 22 13.40 21.28 15.33
C ILE A 22 14.89 21.02 15.58
N PRO A 23 15.58 20.05 14.94
CA PRO A 23 17.02 19.85 15.12
C PRO A 23 17.83 21.11 14.81
N SER A 24 17.53 21.79 13.70
CA SER A 24 18.23 23.03 13.31
C SER A 24 18.01 24.17 14.30
N GLN A 25 16.80 24.26 14.87
CA GLN A 25 16.45 25.26 15.87
C GLN A 25 17.13 24.94 17.21
N TYR A 26 17.27 23.67 17.58
CA TYR A 26 18.02 23.26 18.77
C TYR A 26 19.48 23.66 18.70
N TYR A 27 20.15 23.47 17.55
CA TYR A 27 21.54 23.90 17.40
C TYR A 27 21.72 25.41 17.61
N GLY A 28 20.77 26.22 17.14
CA GLY A 28 20.81 27.68 17.36
C GLY A 28 20.65 28.08 18.83
N VAL A 29 19.77 27.40 19.56
CA VAL A 29 19.50 27.70 20.97
C VAL A 29 20.61 27.19 21.90
N LEU A 30 21.18 25.99 21.62
CA LEU A 30 22.36 25.49 22.32
C LEU A 30 23.58 26.37 22.10
N GLY A 31 23.79 26.85 20.87
CA GLY A 31 24.90 27.75 20.55
C GLY A 31 24.83 29.08 21.30
N ASN A 32 23.62 29.63 21.49
CA ASN A 32 23.38 30.87 22.22
C ASN A 32 23.30 30.70 23.74
N LYS A 33 23.39 29.46 24.27
CA LYS A 33 23.24 29.12 25.71
C LYS A 33 21.94 29.66 26.34
N ASP A 34 20.87 29.80 25.55
CA ASP A 34 19.58 30.29 26.02
C ASP A 34 18.71 29.14 26.56
N LEU A 35 18.61 29.09 27.89
CA LEU A 35 17.92 28.02 28.62
C LEU A 35 16.39 28.16 28.56
N GLU A 36 15.88 29.39 28.44
CA GLU A 36 14.44 29.67 28.32
C GLU A 36 13.93 29.33 26.92
N GLY A 37 14.69 29.71 25.89
CA GLY A 37 14.44 29.31 24.51
C GLY A 37 14.46 27.79 24.35
N PHE A 38 15.36 27.10 25.05
CA PHE A 38 15.47 25.64 25.00
C PHE A 38 14.22 24.96 25.57
N LYS A 39 13.74 25.40 26.74
CA LYS A 39 12.52 24.86 27.36
C LYS A 39 11.29 25.06 26.48
N THR A 40 11.12 26.25 25.91
CA THR A 40 9.99 26.58 25.05
C THR A 40 10.00 25.75 23.76
N LEU A 41 11.18 25.62 23.13
CA LEU A 41 11.35 24.82 21.92
C LEU A 41 11.11 23.32 22.20
N THR A 42 11.59 22.82 23.34
CA THR A 42 11.39 21.44 23.78
C THR A 42 9.91 21.13 24.01
N PHE A 43 9.20 22.03 24.70
CA PHE A 43 7.76 21.87 24.92
C PHE A 43 6.98 21.86 23.61
N LEU A 44 7.26 22.80 22.70
CA LEU A 44 6.64 22.85 21.37
C LEU A 44 6.95 21.58 20.57
N ALA A 45 8.18 21.07 20.64
CA ALA A 45 8.60 19.84 19.98
C ALA A 45 7.81 18.62 20.46
N VAL A 46 7.72 18.44 21.78
CA VAL A 46 6.96 17.34 22.38
C VAL A 46 5.48 17.43 21.99
N MET A 47 4.88 18.62 22.06
CA MET A 47 3.50 18.85 21.63
C MET A 47 3.26 18.47 20.16
N LEU A 48 4.16 18.89 19.26
CA LEU A 48 4.05 18.53 17.84
C LEU A 48 4.24 17.03 17.58
N ILE A 49 5.15 16.38 18.30
CA ILE A 49 5.39 14.93 18.17
C ILE A 49 4.16 14.15 18.64
N VAL A 50 3.58 14.52 19.79
CA VAL A 50 2.35 13.90 20.31
C VAL A 50 1.21 14.11 19.31
N LEU A 51 1.03 15.32 18.80
CA LEU A 51 -0.01 15.61 17.80
C LEU A 51 0.18 14.75 16.53
N ASN A 52 1.40 14.69 15.99
CA ASN A 52 1.69 13.87 14.81
C ASN A 52 1.40 12.38 15.06
N SER A 53 1.83 11.87 16.21
CA SER A 53 1.60 10.48 16.61
C SER A 53 0.10 10.17 16.72
N THR A 54 -0.69 11.07 17.30
CA THR A 54 -2.15 10.90 17.39
C THR A 54 -2.83 10.92 16.03
N LEU A 55 -2.47 11.84 15.14
CA LEU A 55 -3.01 11.90 13.78
C LEU A 55 -2.70 10.62 12.99
N LYS A 56 -1.44 10.16 13.04
CA LYS A 56 -1.04 8.93 12.37
C LYS A 56 -1.73 7.70 12.94
N SER A 57 -1.92 7.65 14.25
CA SER A 57 -2.65 6.56 14.92
C SER A 57 -4.13 6.56 14.54
N PHE A 58 -4.73 7.75 14.42
CA PHE A 58 -6.12 7.91 13.99
C PHE A 58 -6.34 7.51 12.52
N ASP A 59 -5.42 7.87 11.63
CA ASP A 59 -5.43 7.39 10.23
C ASP A 59 -5.35 5.86 10.17
N GLN A 60 -4.39 5.26 10.88
CA GLN A 60 -4.25 3.81 10.95
C GLN A 60 -5.49 3.13 11.52
N PHE A 61 -6.08 3.70 12.57
CA PHE A 61 -7.31 3.20 13.18
C PHE A 61 -8.48 3.22 12.19
N THR A 62 -8.64 4.32 11.46
CA THR A 62 -9.70 4.46 10.44
C THR A 62 -9.51 3.47 9.31
N CYS A 63 -8.28 3.30 8.79
CA CYS A 63 -7.95 2.31 7.78
C CYS A 63 -8.25 0.87 8.25
N ASN A 64 -7.95 0.55 9.52
CA ASN A 64 -8.24 -0.75 10.09
C ASN A 64 -9.75 -0.99 10.25
N LEU A 65 -10.51 0.03 10.65
CA LEU A 65 -11.97 -0.06 10.77
C LEU A 65 -12.62 -0.30 9.41
N LEU A 66 -12.20 0.46 8.38
CA LEU A 66 -12.64 0.25 6.99
C LEU A 66 -12.30 -1.14 6.48
N TYR A 67 -11.08 -1.63 6.75
CA TYR A 67 -10.68 -3.00 6.41
C TYR A 67 -11.63 -4.04 6.99
N VAL A 68 -11.95 -3.96 8.29
CA VAL A 68 -12.82 -4.93 8.95
C VAL A 68 -14.24 -4.86 8.38
N SER A 69 -14.79 -3.66 8.19
CA SER A 69 -16.13 -3.49 7.62
C SER A 69 -16.22 -4.04 6.21
N TRP A 70 -15.30 -3.62 5.31
CA TRP A 70 -15.30 -4.07 3.93
C TRP A 70 -15.05 -5.57 3.79
N ARG A 71 -14.16 -6.14 4.61
CA ARG A 71 -13.95 -7.58 4.62
C ARG A 71 -15.24 -8.30 5.01
N LYS A 72 -15.92 -7.86 6.07
CA LYS A 72 -17.18 -8.45 6.51
C LYS A 72 -18.23 -8.39 5.39
N ASP A 73 -18.46 -7.21 4.82
CA ASP A 73 -19.50 -7.00 3.82
C ASP A 73 -19.22 -7.78 2.53
N LEU A 74 -17.97 -7.77 2.06
CA LEU A 74 -17.56 -8.46 0.84
C LEU A 74 -17.55 -9.98 1.03
N THR A 75 -17.02 -10.49 2.14
CA THR A 75 -17.05 -11.92 2.45
C THR A 75 -18.50 -12.40 2.57
N GLU A 76 -19.37 -11.72 3.32
CA GLU A 76 -20.78 -12.11 3.43
C GLU A 76 -21.51 -12.08 2.08
N HIS A 77 -21.25 -11.06 1.25
CA HIS A 77 -21.84 -10.96 -0.08
C HIS A 77 -21.41 -12.13 -0.97
N LEU A 78 -20.11 -12.44 -1.01
CA LEU A 78 -19.59 -13.57 -1.77
C LEU A 78 -20.09 -14.91 -1.22
N HIS A 79 -20.20 -15.05 0.10
CA HIS A 79 -20.74 -16.25 0.73
C HIS A 79 -22.20 -16.47 0.32
N ARG A 80 -23.03 -15.41 0.33
CA ARG A 80 -24.42 -15.48 -0.16
C ARG A 80 -24.49 -15.90 -1.62
N LEU A 81 -23.60 -15.40 -2.48
CA LEU A 81 -23.54 -15.80 -3.89
C LEU A 81 -23.09 -17.25 -4.07
N TYR A 82 -22.09 -17.69 -3.30
CA TYR A 82 -21.54 -19.04 -3.36
C TYR A 82 -22.58 -20.10 -2.97
N PHE A 83 -23.37 -19.84 -1.91
CA PHE A 83 -24.45 -20.72 -1.46
C PHE A 83 -25.78 -20.52 -2.17
N ARG A 84 -25.85 -19.62 -3.16
CA ARG A 84 -27.09 -19.41 -3.91
C ARG A 84 -27.35 -20.60 -4.84
N GLY A 85 -28.34 -21.41 -4.51
CA GLY A 85 -28.73 -22.56 -5.32
C GLY A 85 -27.68 -23.68 -5.30
N ARG A 86 -27.15 -24.04 -6.47
CA ARG A 86 -26.12 -25.09 -6.63
C ARG A 86 -24.77 -24.55 -7.10
N VAL A 87 -24.52 -23.24 -6.94
CA VAL A 87 -23.30 -22.58 -7.42
C VAL A 87 -22.03 -23.21 -6.84
N TYR A 88 -22.02 -23.54 -5.54
CA TYR A 88 -20.91 -24.29 -4.93
C TYR A 88 -20.62 -25.63 -5.63
N TYR A 89 -21.65 -26.35 -6.08
CA TYR A 89 -21.47 -27.62 -6.80
C TYR A 89 -20.97 -27.37 -8.22
N THR A 90 -21.55 -26.38 -8.90
CA THR A 90 -21.13 -26.01 -10.26
C THR A 90 -19.67 -25.56 -10.32
N LEU A 91 -19.22 -24.75 -9.35
CA LEU A 91 -17.85 -24.24 -9.27
C LEU A 91 -16.82 -25.30 -8.88
N ASN A 92 -17.19 -26.30 -8.08
CA ASN A 92 -16.24 -27.35 -7.65
C ASN A 92 -16.25 -28.59 -8.56
N VAL A 93 -17.33 -28.85 -9.31
CA VAL A 93 -17.54 -30.12 -10.03
C VAL A 93 -17.80 -29.95 -11.51
N LEU A 94 -18.52 -28.90 -11.94
CA LEU A 94 -18.89 -28.73 -13.35
C LEU A 94 -17.98 -27.80 -14.14
N ARG A 95 -17.16 -26.98 -13.46
CA ARG A 95 -16.31 -25.98 -14.09
C ARG A 95 -14.94 -25.95 -13.43
N ASP A 96 -13.91 -25.97 -14.27
CA ASP A 96 -12.51 -25.72 -13.89
C ASP A 96 -12.05 -24.30 -14.26
N ASP A 97 -13.00 -23.35 -14.41
CA ASP A 97 -12.67 -21.96 -14.75
C ASP A 97 -12.17 -21.16 -13.54
N ILE A 98 -12.52 -21.57 -12.33
CA ILE A 98 -12.13 -20.91 -11.08
C ILE A 98 -11.52 -21.93 -10.11
N ASP A 99 -10.19 -21.94 -10.04
CA ASP A 99 -9.47 -22.73 -9.04
C ASP A 99 -9.66 -22.17 -7.61
N ASN A 100 -9.84 -23.09 -6.65
CA ASN A 100 -9.89 -22.86 -5.20
C ASN A 100 -10.80 -21.69 -4.77
N PRO A 101 -12.13 -21.80 -4.96
CA PRO A 101 -13.09 -20.74 -4.63
C PRO A 101 -13.09 -20.38 -3.13
N ASP A 102 -12.81 -21.35 -2.26
CA ASP A 102 -12.64 -21.18 -0.82
C ASP A 102 -11.44 -20.28 -0.47
N GLN A 103 -10.30 -20.49 -1.14
CA GLN A 103 -9.10 -19.68 -0.98
C GLN A 103 -9.35 -18.24 -1.44
N ARG A 104 -10.04 -18.06 -2.57
CA ARG A 104 -10.39 -16.73 -3.10
C ARG A 104 -11.28 -15.95 -2.12
N ILE A 105 -12.32 -16.59 -1.59
CA ILE A 105 -13.26 -15.94 -0.65
C ILE A 105 -12.59 -15.61 0.69
N SER A 106 -11.65 -16.43 1.15
CA SER A 106 -11.02 -16.25 2.46
C SER A 106 -9.76 -15.37 2.43
N GLN A 107 -8.82 -15.67 1.54
CA GLN A 107 -7.50 -15.04 1.50
C GLN A 107 -7.45 -13.83 0.55
N ASP A 108 -8.00 -13.95 -0.65
CA ASP A 108 -7.90 -12.86 -1.63
C ASP A 108 -8.77 -11.69 -1.22
N VAL A 109 -9.98 -11.94 -0.69
CA VAL A 109 -10.82 -10.89 -0.09
C VAL A 109 -10.10 -10.18 1.05
N GLU A 110 -9.42 -10.91 1.94
CA GLU A 110 -8.63 -10.31 3.00
C GLU A 110 -7.53 -9.39 2.44
N ARG A 111 -6.74 -9.89 1.50
CA ARG A 111 -5.62 -9.15 0.91
C ARG A 111 -6.13 -7.92 0.16
N PHE A 112 -7.19 -8.07 -0.62
CA PHE A 112 -7.83 -6.98 -1.35
C PHE A 112 -8.34 -5.89 -0.41
N CYS A 113 -9.13 -6.24 0.61
CA CYS A 113 -9.67 -5.26 1.55
C CYS A 113 -8.56 -4.55 2.33
N ARG A 114 -7.48 -5.26 2.70
CA ARG A 114 -6.33 -4.68 3.41
C ARG A 114 -5.55 -3.70 2.54
N GLN A 115 -5.29 -4.05 1.28
CA GLN A 115 -4.65 -3.14 0.32
C GLN A 115 -5.54 -1.94 0.05
N LEU A 116 -6.82 -2.16 -0.25
CA LEU A 116 -7.79 -1.11 -0.54
C LEU A 116 -7.92 -0.12 0.62
N SER A 117 -8.04 -0.58 1.86
CA SER A 117 -8.16 0.31 3.02
C SER A 117 -6.89 1.14 3.25
N SER A 118 -5.71 0.53 3.06
CA SER A 118 -4.43 1.23 3.18
C SER A 118 -4.19 2.27 2.09
N MET A 119 -4.85 2.11 0.93
CA MET A 119 -4.80 3.06 -0.17
C MET A 119 -5.89 4.12 -0.06
N ALA A 120 -7.03 3.80 0.57
CA ALA A 120 -8.17 4.69 0.68
C ALA A 120 -7.81 6.04 1.33
N SER A 121 -7.11 6.03 2.48
CA SER A 121 -6.71 7.29 3.13
C SER A 121 -5.78 8.12 2.25
N LYS A 122 -4.80 7.46 1.60
CA LYS A 122 -3.86 8.11 0.67
C LYS A 122 -4.57 8.71 -0.54
N LEU A 123 -5.54 7.99 -1.11
CA LEU A 123 -6.30 8.47 -2.27
C LEU A 123 -7.17 9.67 -1.93
N ILE A 124 -7.69 9.76 -0.70
CA ILE A 124 -8.45 10.93 -0.23
C ILE A 124 -7.52 12.13 -0.06
N ILE A 125 -6.37 11.95 0.57
CA ILE A 125 -5.43 13.04 0.91
C ILE A 125 -4.65 13.55 -0.31
N SER A 126 -4.20 12.63 -1.17
CA SER A 126 -3.33 12.91 -2.33
C SER A 126 -3.79 14.07 -3.22
N PRO A 127 -5.07 14.21 -3.63
CA PRO A 127 -5.49 15.32 -4.48
C PRO A 127 -5.36 16.67 -3.77
N PHE A 128 -5.70 16.76 -2.48
CA PHE A 128 -5.55 18.00 -1.72
C PHE A 128 -4.09 18.40 -1.57
N THR A 129 -3.25 17.42 -1.21
CA THR A 129 -1.80 17.62 -1.11
C THR A 129 -1.19 18.03 -2.45
N LEU A 130 -1.61 17.40 -3.55
CA LEU A 130 -1.16 17.73 -4.90
C LEU A 130 -1.52 19.16 -5.28
N VAL A 131 -2.80 19.54 -5.16
CA VAL A 131 -3.27 20.90 -5.48
C VAL A 131 -2.52 21.95 -4.64
N TYR A 132 -2.38 21.70 -3.34
CA TYR A 132 -1.67 22.59 -2.43
C TYR A 132 -0.20 22.80 -2.85
N TYR A 133 0.55 21.71 -3.10
CA TYR A 133 1.95 21.82 -3.50
C TYR A 133 2.13 22.37 -4.92
N THR A 134 1.22 22.05 -5.84
CA THR A 134 1.21 22.66 -7.18
C THR A 134 1.03 24.17 -7.09
N TYR A 135 0.08 24.63 -6.27
CA TYR A 135 -0.13 26.07 -6.03
C TYR A 135 1.11 26.71 -5.40
N GLN A 136 1.69 26.09 -4.37
CA GLN A 136 2.89 26.61 -3.72
C GLN A 136 4.09 26.68 -4.68
N CYS A 137 4.24 25.67 -5.54
CA CYS A 137 5.28 25.63 -6.57
C CYS A 137 5.08 26.75 -7.60
N PHE A 138 3.83 26.99 -8.02
CA PHE A 138 3.49 28.09 -8.90
C PHE A 138 3.85 29.45 -8.28
N GLN A 139 3.56 29.65 -6.99
CA GLN A 139 3.92 30.90 -6.29
C GLN A 139 5.43 31.09 -6.12
N SER A 140 6.20 30.00 -6.00
CA SER A 140 7.64 30.06 -5.75
C SER A 140 8.48 30.18 -7.03
N THR A 141 8.04 29.56 -8.13
CA THR A 141 8.83 29.39 -9.37
C THR A 141 8.11 29.91 -10.61
N GLY A 142 6.84 30.31 -10.49
CA GLY A 142 6.00 30.70 -11.63
C GLY A 142 5.52 29.48 -12.43
N TRP A 143 5.05 29.72 -13.66
CA TRP A 143 4.42 28.70 -14.51
C TRP A 143 5.36 27.56 -14.94
N LEU A 144 6.67 27.83 -15.05
CA LEU A 144 7.66 26.84 -15.47
C LEU A 144 7.81 25.67 -14.48
N GLY A 145 7.63 25.92 -13.18
CA GLY A 145 7.77 24.91 -12.13
C GLY A 145 6.77 23.76 -12.30
N PRO A 146 5.45 24.00 -12.14
CA PRO A 146 4.43 22.97 -12.29
C PRO A 146 4.49 22.26 -13.65
N VAL A 147 4.66 23.00 -14.75
CA VAL A 147 4.69 22.42 -16.10
C VAL A 147 5.85 21.42 -16.26
N SER A 148 7.04 21.75 -15.75
CA SER A 148 8.18 20.82 -15.81
C SER A 148 7.93 19.54 -15.01
N ILE A 149 7.31 19.66 -13.83
CA ILE A 149 6.99 18.52 -12.95
C ILE A 149 5.93 17.62 -13.59
N PHE A 150 4.85 18.20 -14.11
CA PHE A 150 3.82 17.43 -14.81
C PHE A 150 4.35 16.80 -16.10
N GLY A 151 5.19 17.50 -16.85
CA GLY A 151 5.86 16.96 -18.03
C GLY A 151 6.74 15.75 -17.69
N TYR A 152 7.55 15.88 -16.64
CA TYR A 152 8.36 14.77 -16.11
C TYR A 152 7.48 13.59 -15.65
N PHE A 153 6.37 13.85 -14.95
CA PHE A 153 5.45 12.81 -14.50
C PHE A 153 4.79 12.04 -15.65
N ILE A 154 4.34 12.74 -16.70
CA ILE A 154 3.76 12.08 -17.88
C ILE A 154 4.80 11.23 -18.60
N LEU A 155 6.00 11.77 -18.84
CA LEU A 155 7.09 11.01 -19.46
C LEU A 155 7.45 9.77 -18.63
N GLY A 156 7.63 9.93 -17.31
CA GLY A 156 7.90 8.84 -16.39
C GLY A 156 6.80 7.78 -16.38
N THR A 157 5.53 8.20 -16.44
CA THR A 157 4.38 7.28 -16.51
C THR A 157 4.35 6.50 -17.82
N MET A 158 4.63 7.15 -18.95
CA MET A 158 4.71 6.48 -20.26
C MET A 158 5.84 5.45 -20.30
N VAL A 159 7.02 5.82 -19.80
CA VAL A 159 8.17 4.91 -19.69
C VAL A 159 7.84 3.73 -18.77
N ASN A 160 7.32 3.99 -17.57
CA ASN A 160 6.92 2.94 -16.64
C ASN A 160 5.87 2.00 -17.26
N LYS A 161 4.83 2.53 -17.90
CA LYS A 161 3.79 1.71 -18.53
C LYS A 161 4.36 0.80 -19.62
N THR A 162 5.32 1.29 -20.40
CA THR A 162 5.98 0.53 -21.46
C THR A 162 6.86 -0.58 -20.88
N LEU A 163 7.57 -0.31 -19.78
CA LEU A 163 8.40 -1.30 -19.08
C LEU A 163 7.57 -2.33 -18.30
N MET A 164 6.44 -1.93 -17.71
CA MET A 164 5.60 -2.79 -16.89
C MET A 164 4.89 -3.86 -17.73
N GLY A 165 4.50 -3.54 -18.96
CA GLY A 165 3.82 -4.46 -19.89
C GLY A 165 4.49 -5.85 -20.00
N PRO A 166 5.77 -5.95 -20.42
CA PRO A 166 6.45 -7.23 -20.52
C PRO A 166 6.70 -7.90 -19.16
N ILE A 167 6.90 -7.11 -18.09
CA ILE A 167 7.13 -7.65 -16.73
C ILE A 167 5.89 -8.40 -16.26
N VAL A 168 4.69 -7.82 -16.41
CA VAL A 168 3.44 -8.47 -15.99
C VAL A 168 3.23 -9.79 -16.74
N THR A 169 3.47 -9.82 -18.06
CA THR A 169 3.35 -11.06 -18.83
C THR A 169 4.32 -12.14 -18.37
N LYS A 170 5.59 -11.76 -18.08
CA LYS A 170 6.58 -12.71 -17.55
C LYS A 170 6.24 -13.19 -16.14
N LEU A 171 5.73 -12.30 -15.28
CA LEU A 171 5.29 -12.64 -13.93
C LEU A 171 4.15 -13.66 -13.98
N VAL A 172 3.14 -13.43 -14.81
CA VAL A 172 2.02 -14.38 -15.00
C VAL A 172 2.52 -15.73 -15.53
N HIS A 173 3.47 -15.73 -16.48
CA HIS A 173 4.05 -16.97 -16.98
C HIS A 173 4.86 -17.72 -15.91
N GLN A 174 5.63 -17.01 -15.09
CA GLN A 174 6.37 -17.57 -13.97
C GLN A 174 5.43 -18.19 -12.92
N GLU A 175 4.38 -17.48 -12.50
CA GLU A 175 3.38 -17.99 -11.56
C GLU A 175 2.71 -19.27 -12.09
N LYS A 176 2.41 -19.34 -13.39
CA LYS A 176 1.89 -20.56 -14.02
C LYS A 176 2.88 -21.73 -13.92
N LEU A 177 4.16 -21.50 -14.27
CA LEU A 177 5.20 -22.53 -14.20
C LEU A 177 5.45 -23.00 -12.76
N GLU A 178 5.43 -22.09 -11.79
CA GLU A 178 5.52 -22.43 -10.36
C GLU A 178 4.32 -23.25 -9.91
N GLY A 179 3.11 -22.91 -10.37
CA GLY A 179 1.89 -23.68 -10.16
C GLY A 179 2.02 -25.12 -10.68
N ASP A 180 2.41 -25.28 -11.95
CA ASP A 180 2.63 -26.58 -12.58
C ASP A 180 3.69 -27.42 -11.86
N PHE A 181 4.78 -26.78 -11.41
CA PHE A 181 5.81 -27.44 -10.62
C PHE A 181 5.27 -27.95 -9.27
N ARG A 182 4.55 -27.10 -8.53
CA ARG A 182 3.93 -27.48 -7.24
C ARG A 182 2.93 -28.61 -7.41
N PHE A 183 2.13 -28.59 -8.49
CA PHE A 183 1.18 -29.65 -8.81
C PHE A 183 1.89 -30.99 -9.08
N LYS A 184 2.90 -31.00 -9.96
CA LYS A 184 3.68 -32.21 -10.25
C LYS A 184 4.38 -32.74 -9.00
N HIS A 185 4.94 -31.87 -8.17
CA HIS A 185 5.59 -32.26 -6.92
C HIS A 185 4.59 -32.88 -5.94
N MET A 186 3.37 -32.34 -5.86
CA MET A 186 2.29 -32.92 -5.07
C MET A 186 1.89 -34.31 -5.60
N GLN A 187 1.78 -34.49 -6.92
CA GLN A 187 1.51 -35.80 -7.52
C GLN A 187 2.59 -36.83 -7.20
N ILE A 188 3.88 -36.47 -7.23
CA ILE A 188 4.98 -37.37 -6.83
C ILE A 188 4.81 -37.77 -5.36
N ARG A 189 4.53 -36.82 -4.48
CA ARG A 189 4.32 -37.10 -3.05
C ARG A 189 3.12 -38.02 -2.80
N VAL A 190 2.00 -37.80 -3.48
CA VAL A 190 0.79 -38.64 -3.34
C VAL A 190 1.01 -40.04 -3.91
N ASN A 191 1.74 -40.15 -5.03
CA ASN A 191 2.04 -41.42 -5.69
C ASN A 191 3.40 -42.01 -5.28
N ALA A 192 4.00 -41.53 -4.18
CA ALA A 192 5.34 -41.94 -3.75
C ALA A 192 5.39 -43.43 -3.40
N GLU A 193 4.33 -43.95 -2.80
CA GLU A 193 4.21 -45.36 -2.42
C GLU A 193 4.10 -46.28 -3.65
N PRO A 194 3.16 -46.09 -4.60
CA PRO A 194 3.15 -46.81 -5.87
C PRO A 194 4.46 -46.73 -6.65
N ALA A 195 5.08 -45.54 -6.72
CA ALA A 195 6.35 -45.35 -7.41
C ALA A 195 7.49 -46.15 -6.76
N ALA A 196 7.57 -46.16 -5.43
CA ALA A 196 8.56 -46.93 -4.69
C ALA A 196 8.37 -48.46 -4.83
N PHE A 197 7.12 -48.93 -4.91
CA PHE A 197 6.82 -50.34 -5.21
C PHE A 197 7.24 -50.72 -6.64
N TYR A 198 6.98 -49.87 -7.64
CA TYR A 198 7.36 -50.11 -9.03
C TYR A 198 8.88 -50.15 -9.24
N SER A 199 9.64 -49.23 -8.61
CA SER A 199 11.10 -49.24 -8.68
C SER A 199 11.72 -50.50 -8.08
N ARG A 200 11.12 -51.06 -7.03
CA ARG A 200 11.64 -52.29 -6.40
C ARG A 200 11.44 -53.54 -7.25
N HIS A 201 10.41 -53.57 -8.10
CA HIS A 201 10.18 -54.67 -9.05
C HIS A 201 11.03 -54.60 -10.31
N GLN A 202 11.52 -53.42 -10.70
CA GLN A 202 12.40 -53.28 -11.87
C GLN A 202 13.87 -53.60 -11.60
N HIS A 203 14.23 -53.80 -10.32
CA HIS A 203 15.57 -54.23 -9.87
C HIS A 203 15.64 -55.71 -9.48
N LEU A 204 14.60 -56.49 -9.77
CA LEU A 204 14.54 -57.96 -9.69
C LEU A 204 14.47 -58.53 -11.11
#